data_AF-A0A0C5BTI0-F1
#
_entry.id   AF-A0A0C5BTI0-F1
#
_cell.length_a   1.000
_cell.length_b   1.000
_cell.length_c   1.000
_cell.angle_alpha   90.00
_cell.angle_beta   90.00
_cell.angle_gamma   90.00
#
_symmetry.space_group_name_H-M   'P 1'
#
loop_
_entity.id
_entity.type
_entity.pdbx_description
1 polymer ?
#
loop_
_entity_poly.entity_id
_entity_poly.type
_entity_poly.pdbx_seq_one_letter_code
_entity_poly.pdbx_strand_id
1 'polypeptide(L)'
;MNKIFLTITISLFFIGFGTQGWAQIELNHIQIMDPVVVIETELGKIVIGFFPNDAPNHVQNFIKLAQGGFYDNTLFHRIIPGFMIQGGDPNTIDGDPSTWGTGGPEERLDAEFNTIKHNRGIVSMARSADPNSGGSQFFIVHQDSNFLDEQYSVFGRIVTEESFETLDKIASVPTGDKDIPLNPEQVRITKVSVVPRSEIPDILELTEPERIQTSVLPPTGNQQFESEEYDITFNMPEGWLLQQPEKTQENSPDFVAVGPKIGEMNPVFSLTIIPTNQKSMDDLISEKIEQLTQVIETGQLNLISKEQTTINGNDAYVINAEGIFSANNQTYNVKFKEVMIYDSDDYYTFSYSNGIDDFDSQLERFDETINSFKKLSEESPTNGSDENGGCLIATATFGSEMAPQVQKLRELRDNTILATESGTTFMSGFNQLYYSFSPMISDLERESPLFKEIVKLSITPMLSTLSLLNYVEINSEQEMISYGVSIILMNIGMYFAAPAIIIYKIRKLN
;
A
#
# COMPACT_ATOMS: atom_id res chain seq x y z
N MET A 1 -3.21 -42.54 -14.14
CA MET A 1 -3.36 -41.98 -12.78
C MET A 1 -2.45 -40.76 -12.50
N ASN A 2 -1.85 -40.12 -13.53
CA ASN A 2 -0.83 -39.06 -13.37
C ASN A 2 -1.26 -37.71 -14.00
N LYS A 3 -2.54 -37.33 -13.93
CA LYS A 3 -3.00 -36.01 -14.39
C LYS A 3 -3.81 -35.22 -13.36
N ILE A 4 -4.04 -35.80 -12.18
CA ILE A 4 -4.79 -35.17 -11.08
C ILE A 4 -3.85 -34.54 -10.04
N PHE A 5 -2.57 -34.93 -10.05
CA PHE A 5 -1.56 -34.44 -9.08
C PHE A 5 -0.98 -33.05 -9.44
N LEU A 6 -1.10 -32.63 -10.72
CA LEU A 6 -0.56 -31.33 -11.19
C LEU A 6 -1.52 -30.15 -10.94
N THR A 7 -2.77 -30.43 -10.55
CA THR A 7 -3.80 -29.41 -10.35
C THR A 7 -3.88 -28.91 -8.90
N ILE A 8 -3.08 -29.47 -7.99
CA ILE A 8 -3.21 -29.23 -6.55
C ILE A 8 -2.06 -28.37 -5.98
N THR A 9 -0.89 -28.32 -6.63
CA THR A 9 0.24 -27.47 -6.17
C THR A 9 0.09 -25.99 -6.51
N ILE A 10 -0.80 -25.63 -7.44
CA ILE A 10 -1.11 -24.24 -7.81
C ILE A 10 -2.30 -23.69 -6.99
N SER A 11 -3.03 -24.55 -6.27
CA SER A 11 -4.27 -24.22 -5.56
C SER A 11 -4.10 -23.48 -4.22
N LEU A 12 -2.88 -23.21 -3.77
CA LEU A 12 -2.63 -22.52 -2.50
C LEU A 12 -2.41 -21.00 -2.63
N PHE A 13 -2.43 -20.46 -3.86
CA PHE A 13 -2.11 -19.04 -4.08
C PHE A 13 -3.29 -18.10 -4.35
N PHE A 14 -4.49 -18.56 -4.76
CA PHE A 14 -5.56 -17.61 -5.09
C PHE A 14 -6.97 -18.15 -4.88
N ILE A 15 -7.69 -17.55 -3.93
CA ILE A 15 -9.16 -17.47 -3.93
C ILE A 15 -9.50 -16.04 -4.34
N GLY A 16 -10.33 -15.86 -5.37
CA GLY A 16 -11.21 -14.68 -5.45
C GLY A 16 -11.25 -13.89 -6.77
N PHE A 17 -12.34 -14.11 -7.53
CA PHE A 17 -13.09 -13.13 -8.32
C PHE A 17 -12.90 -13.02 -9.85
N GLY A 18 -13.99 -13.42 -10.52
CA GLY A 18 -14.17 -13.64 -11.94
C GLY A 18 -14.25 -12.40 -12.85
N THR A 19 -14.05 -12.69 -14.14
CA THR A 19 -14.72 -12.16 -15.35
C THR A 19 -14.86 -10.64 -15.51
N GLN A 20 -14.02 -10.02 -16.35
CA GLN A 20 -14.39 -9.12 -17.47
C GLN A 20 -13.09 -8.73 -18.23
N GLY A 21 -12.78 -9.37 -19.35
CA GLY A 21 -11.52 -9.17 -20.09
C GLY A 21 -11.72 -8.46 -21.42
N TRP A 22 -11.73 -7.12 -21.42
CA TRP A 22 -11.55 -6.32 -22.65
C TRP A 22 -10.76 -5.00 -22.42
N ALA A 23 -10.45 -4.60 -21.17
CA ALA A 23 -9.63 -3.42 -20.85
C ALA A 23 -8.15 -3.73 -20.49
N GLN A 24 -7.84 -4.96 -20.09
CA GLN A 24 -6.52 -5.39 -19.55
C GLN A 24 -5.35 -5.36 -20.57
N ILE A 25 -5.64 -5.33 -21.88
CA ILE A 25 -4.61 -5.47 -22.93
C ILE A 25 -3.91 -4.13 -23.21
N GLU A 26 -4.58 -2.98 -23.01
CA GLU A 26 -4.01 -1.66 -23.29
C GLU A 26 -3.13 -1.13 -22.14
N LEU A 27 -3.47 -1.40 -20.87
CA LEU A 27 -2.68 -0.94 -19.70
C LEU A 27 -1.30 -1.62 -19.62
N ASN A 28 -1.24 -2.95 -19.81
CA ASN A 28 0.03 -3.69 -19.86
C ASN A 28 0.98 -3.20 -20.97
N HIS A 29 0.46 -2.63 -22.07
CA HIS A 29 1.31 -2.11 -23.14
C HIS A 29 1.93 -0.74 -22.79
N ILE A 30 1.18 0.11 -22.07
CA ILE A 30 1.65 1.41 -21.58
C ILE A 30 2.78 1.22 -20.58
N GLN A 31 2.64 0.26 -19.66
CA GLN A 31 3.61 0.00 -18.61
C GLN A 31 4.98 -0.49 -19.11
N ILE A 32 4.98 -1.38 -20.11
CA ILE A 32 6.20 -1.94 -20.71
C ILE A 32 7.00 -0.90 -21.49
N MET A 33 6.35 0.17 -21.97
CA MET A 33 7.00 1.20 -22.77
C MET A 33 7.53 2.40 -21.96
N ASP A 34 7.12 2.54 -20.70
CA ASP A 34 7.31 3.75 -19.88
C ASP A 34 7.18 5.04 -20.74
N PRO A 35 6.01 5.27 -21.37
CA PRO A 35 5.85 6.33 -22.34
C PRO A 35 5.80 7.68 -21.64
N VAL A 36 6.46 8.65 -22.26
CA VAL A 36 6.27 10.07 -21.96
C VAL A 36 5.57 10.74 -23.13
N VAL A 37 4.81 11.79 -22.84
CA VAL A 37 4.23 12.65 -23.87
C VAL A 37 5.06 13.91 -24.03
N VAL A 38 5.51 14.17 -25.26
CA VAL A 38 6.20 15.40 -25.63
C VAL A 38 5.22 16.30 -26.37
N ILE A 39 4.94 17.46 -25.78
CA ILE A 39 4.14 18.54 -26.34
C ILE A 39 5.10 19.60 -26.90
N GLU A 40 5.06 19.82 -28.21
CA GLU A 40 5.84 20.85 -28.89
C GLU A 40 5.01 22.14 -29.03
N THR A 41 5.60 23.28 -28.70
CA THR A 41 5.03 24.62 -28.89
C THR A 41 6.08 25.57 -29.47
N GLU A 42 5.68 26.76 -29.93
CA GLU A 42 6.63 27.79 -30.34
C GLU A 42 7.50 28.33 -29.19
N LEU A 43 7.06 28.15 -27.94
CA LEU A 43 7.76 28.64 -26.74
C LEU A 43 8.69 27.60 -26.09
N GLY A 44 8.71 26.37 -26.62
CA GLY A 44 9.53 25.27 -26.15
C GLY A 44 8.74 23.97 -26.03
N LYS A 45 9.37 22.94 -25.45
CA LYS A 45 8.79 21.62 -25.27
C LYS A 45 8.35 21.39 -23.83
N ILE A 46 7.25 20.66 -23.67
CA ILE A 46 6.80 20.14 -22.37
C ILE A 46 6.79 18.61 -22.47
N VAL A 47 7.54 17.95 -21.59
CA VAL A 47 7.60 16.50 -21.47
C VAL A 47 6.85 16.09 -20.22
N ILE A 48 5.82 15.26 -20.39
CA ILE A 48 4.95 14.76 -19.33
C ILE A 48 5.27 13.29 -19.06
N GLY A 49 5.60 12.98 -17.82
CA GLY A 49 5.57 11.62 -17.27
C GLY A 49 4.25 11.36 -16.53
N PHE A 50 3.84 10.11 -16.44
CA PHE A 50 2.51 9.73 -15.96
C PHE A 50 2.52 9.04 -14.60
N PHE A 51 1.36 9.04 -13.94
CA PHE A 51 1.06 8.30 -12.72
C PHE A 51 -0.02 7.23 -13.01
N PRO A 52 0.32 6.15 -13.74
CA PRO A 52 -0.66 5.14 -14.13
C PRO A 52 -1.32 4.44 -12.93
N ASN A 53 -0.65 4.40 -11.78
CA ASN A 53 -1.18 3.79 -10.55
C ASN A 53 -2.22 4.68 -9.86
N ASP A 54 -2.09 6.00 -10.00
CA ASP A 54 -2.97 6.97 -9.35
C ASP A 54 -4.21 7.32 -10.20
N ALA A 55 -4.07 7.28 -11.53
CA ALA A 55 -5.15 7.60 -12.47
C ALA A 55 -5.04 6.81 -13.79
N PRO A 56 -5.20 5.46 -13.77
CA PRO A 56 -4.98 4.61 -14.92
C PRO A 56 -5.86 4.95 -16.13
N ASN A 57 -7.14 5.24 -15.92
CA ASN A 57 -8.06 5.57 -17.01
C ASN A 57 -7.71 6.93 -17.64
N HIS A 58 -7.30 7.91 -16.82
CA HIS A 58 -6.87 9.22 -17.33
C HIS A 58 -5.57 9.11 -18.12
N VAL A 59 -4.60 8.33 -17.64
CA VAL A 59 -3.34 8.09 -18.35
C VAL A 59 -3.59 7.40 -19.69
N GLN A 60 -4.36 6.31 -19.68
CA GLN A 60 -4.70 5.57 -20.90
C GLN A 60 -5.42 6.46 -21.92
N ASN A 61 -6.43 7.22 -21.48
CA ASN A 61 -7.15 8.14 -22.36
C ASN A 61 -6.23 9.23 -22.92
N PHE A 62 -5.37 9.84 -22.08
CA PHE A 62 -4.47 10.89 -22.52
C PHE A 62 -3.47 10.38 -23.57
N ILE A 63 -2.85 9.22 -23.34
CA ILE A 63 -1.92 8.59 -24.28
C ILE A 63 -2.64 8.24 -25.58
N LYS A 64 -3.84 7.65 -25.50
CA LYS A 64 -4.65 7.29 -26.68
C LYS A 64 -4.98 8.51 -27.54
N LEU A 65 -5.40 9.61 -26.93
CA LEU A 65 -5.70 10.87 -27.62
C LEU A 65 -4.43 11.49 -28.23
N ALA A 66 -3.30 11.45 -27.51
CA ALA A 66 -2.02 11.91 -28.01
C ALA A 66 -1.54 11.11 -29.24
N GLN A 67 -1.59 9.77 -29.18
CA GLN A 67 -1.26 8.90 -30.31
C GLN A 67 -2.18 9.12 -31.51
N GLY A 68 -3.44 9.46 -31.26
CA GLY A 68 -4.42 9.81 -32.29
C GLY A 68 -4.25 11.20 -32.90
N GLY A 69 -3.27 12.00 -32.45
CA GLY A 69 -3.06 13.38 -32.89
C GLY A 69 -4.16 14.35 -32.45
N PHE A 70 -4.97 13.99 -31.45
CA PHE A 70 -6.11 14.80 -31.00
C PHE A 70 -5.69 16.19 -30.48
N TYR A 71 -4.51 16.26 -29.85
CA TYR A 71 -3.98 17.49 -29.26
C TYR A 71 -3.23 18.37 -30.26
N ASP A 72 -2.94 17.88 -31.48
CA ASP A 72 -2.23 18.64 -32.49
C ASP A 72 -3.02 19.89 -32.87
N ASN A 73 -2.35 21.03 -32.91
CA ASN A 73 -2.91 22.36 -33.16
C ASN A 73 -3.91 22.85 -32.12
N THR A 74 -4.12 22.17 -30.99
CA THR A 74 -4.89 22.74 -29.89
C THR A 74 -4.12 23.87 -29.18
N LEU A 75 -4.81 24.70 -28.42
CA LEU A 75 -4.23 25.84 -27.70
C LEU A 75 -4.23 25.60 -26.18
N PHE A 76 -3.25 26.18 -25.49
CA PHE A 76 -3.41 26.54 -24.07
C PHE A 76 -4.35 27.76 -23.98
N HIS A 77 -5.66 27.51 -24.04
CA HIS A 77 -6.70 28.53 -24.22
C HIS A 77 -7.02 29.33 -22.96
N ARG A 78 -6.58 28.88 -21.79
CA ARG A 78 -6.78 29.57 -20.51
C ARG A 78 -5.50 29.55 -19.68
N ILE A 79 -4.97 30.73 -19.37
CA ILE A 79 -3.68 30.91 -18.71
C ILE A 79 -3.83 31.85 -17.53
N ILE A 80 -3.53 31.37 -16.33
CA ILE A 80 -3.54 32.18 -15.12
C ILE A 80 -2.13 32.17 -14.50
N PRO A 81 -1.37 33.28 -14.66
CA PRO A 81 -0.06 33.41 -14.03
C PRO A 81 -0.16 33.18 -12.51
N GLY A 82 0.78 32.42 -11.96
CA GLY A 82 0.76 32.00 -10.56
C GLY A 82 -0.26 30.90 -10.20
N PHE A 83 -0.97 30.32 -11.17
CA PHE A 83 -1.91 29.23 -10.92
C PHE A 83 -1.69 28.05 -11.87
N MET A 84 -2.17 28.13 -13.12
CA MET A 84 -2.09 27.02 -14.07
C MET A 84 -2.22 27.48 -15.53
N ILE A 85 -1.83 26.59 -16.44
CA ILE A 85 -2.12 26.69 -17.87
C ILE A 85 -3.02 25.52 -18.26
N GLN A 86 -4.11 25.78 -18.99
CA GLN A 86 -5.10 24.76 -19.36
C GLN A 86 -5.18 24.61 -20.88
N GLY A 87 -5.15 23.36 -21.34
CA GLY A 87 -5.15 22.97 -22.76
C GLY A 87 -6.03 21.75 -23.03
N GLY A 88 -5.94 21.19 -24.23
CA GLY A 88 -6.64 19.95 -24.61
C GLY A 88 -8.09 20.12 -25.07
N ASP A 89 -8.51 21.34 -25.44
CA ASP A 89 -9.84 21.59 -26.02
C ASP A 89 -9.78 21.60 -27.56
N PRO A 90 -10.44 20.67 -28.27
CA PRO A 90 -10.46 20.62 -29.73
C PRO A 90 -11.16 21.84 -30.38
N ASN A 91 -12.04 22.55 -29.66
CA ASN A 91 -12.68 23.76 -30.18
C ASN A 91 -11.67 24.89 -30.47
N THR A 92 -10.45 24.78 -29.94
CA THR A 92 -9.39 25.77 -30.12
C THR A 92 -8.65 25.66 -31.46
N ILE A 93 -8.91 24.61 -32.23
CA ILE A 93 -8.30 24.42 -33.56
C ILE A 93 -8.91 25.41 -34.56
N ASP A 94 -10.23 25.32 -34.77
CA ASP A 94 -10.97 26.13 -35.76
C ASP A 94 -12.31 26.71 -35.23
N GLY A 95 -12.59 26.56 -33.93
CA GLY A 95 -13.85 26.99 -33.32
C GLY A 95 -13.87 28.46 -32.87
N ASP A 96 -15.08 28.98 -32.63
CA ASP A 96 -15.28 30.33 -32.11
C ASP A 96 -14.70 30.45 -30.69
N PRO A 97 -13.95 31.52 -30.36
CA PRO A 97 -13.38 31.71 -29.01
C PRO A 97 -14.38 31.64 -27.85
N SER A 98 -15.67 31.86 -28.12
CA SER A 98 -16.74 31.72 -27.12
C SER A 98 -17.04 30.27 -26.72
N THR A 99 -16.60 29.28 -27.50
CA THR A 99 -16.79 27.84 -27.20
C THR A 99 -15.57 27.19 -26.55
N TRP A 100 -14.48 27.94 -26.37
CA TRP A 100 -13.28 27.43 -25.71
C TRP A 100 -13.55 27.10 -24.23
N GLY A 101 -12.98 26.00 -23.75
CA GLY A 101 -13.23 25.38 -22.45
C GLY A 101 -14.42 24.42 -22.43
N THR A 102 -15.16 24.26 -23.53
CA THR A 102 -16.38 23.40 -23.58
C THR A 102 -16.27 22.19 -24.49
N GLY A 103 -15.22 22.10 -25.32
CA GLY A 103 -15.02 20.97 -26.21
C GLY A 103 -14.35 19.77 -25.53
N GLY A 104 -14.35 18.65 -26.23
CA GLY A 104 -13.79 17.39 -25.75
C GLY A 104 -14.50 16.19 -26.39
N PRO A 105 -14.06 14.96 -26.10
CA PRO A 105 -14.72 13.75 -26.56
C PRO A 105 -16.14 13.60 -25.96
N GLU A 106 -16.98 12.82 -26.65
CA GLU A 106 -18.31 12.44 -26.12
C GLU A 106 -18.18 11.54 -24.90
N GLU A 107 -17.20 10.64 -24.91
CA GLU A 107 -16.87 9.76 -23.80
C GLU A 107 -16.26 10.57 -22.65
N ARG A 108 -16.80 10.37 -21.44
CA ARG A 108 -16.35 11.04 -20.22
C ARG A 108 -15.69 10.04 -19.30
N LEU A 109 -14.69 10.51 -18.57
CA LEU A 109 -13.97 9.74 -17.57
C LEU A 109 -14.57 9.98 -16.18
N ASP A 110 -14.79 8.88 -15.47
CA ASP A 110 -15.06 8.92 -14.03
C ASP A 110 -13.85 9.48 -13.30
N ALA A 111 -14.08 10.21 -12.20
CA ALA A 111 -13.02 10.81 -11.41
C ALA A 111 -12.10 9.75 -10.80
N GLU A 112 -10.79 9.97 -10.92
CA GLU A 112 -9.72 9.19 -10.26
C GLU A 112 -9.01 10.12 -9.28
N PHE A 113 -9.75 10.64 -8.30
CA PHE A 113 -9.18 11.50 -7.27
C PHE A 113 -8.15 10.74 -6.46
N ASN A 114 -7.00 11.37 -6.24
CA ASN A 114 -5.89 10.77 -5.50
C ASN A 114 -5.28 11.78 -4.52
N THR A 115 -4.33 11.28 -3.72
CA THR A 115 -3.72 12.05 -2.65
C THR A 115 -2.58 12.95 -3.12
N ILE A 116 -2.23 12.98 -4.41
CA ILE A 116 -1.13 13.81 -4.90
C ILE A 116 -1.50 15.28 -4.75
N LYS A 117 -0.60 16.04 -4.11
CA LYS A 117 -0.71 17.49 -4.01
C LYS A 117 -0.47 18.13 -5.37
N HIS A 118 -1.26 19.15 -5.70
CA HIS A 118 -1.11 20.00 -6.88
C HIS A 118 0.06 20.98 -6.69
N ASN A 119 1.27 20.45 -6.55
CA ASN A 119 2.50 21.21 -6.54
C ASN A 119 2.86 21.65 -7.97
N ARG A 120 3.77 22.62 -8.10
CA ARG A 120 4.26 23.10 -9.40
C ARG A 120 4.71 21.94 -10.31
N GLY A 121 4.26 21.98 -11.57
CA GLY A 121 4.57 21.00 -12.60
C GLY A 121 3.65 19.78 -12.65
N ILE A 122 2.70 19.64 -11.72
CA ILE A 122 1.70 18.57 -11.75
C ILE A 122 0.73 18.76 -12.92
N VAL A 123 0.37 17.66 -13.58
CA VAL A 123 -0.61 17.59 -14.67
C VAL A 123 -1.87 16.90 -14.16
N SER A 124 -3.00 17.57 -14.32
CA SER A 124 -4.28 17.14 -13.76
C SER A 124 -5.43 17.39 -14.73
N MET A 125 -6.49 16.59 -14.63
CA MET A 125 -7.61 16.60 -15.58
C MET A 125 -8.56 17.75 -15.30
N ALA A 126 -8.88 18.54 -16.32
CA ALA A 126 -9.92 19.55 -16.20
C ALA A 126 -11.31 18.88 -16.30
N ARG A 127 -12.28 19.42 -15.55
CA ARG A 127 -13.64 18.92 -15.51
C ARG A 127 -14.66 20.05 -15.37
N SER A 128 -15.91 19.73 -15.66
CA SER A 128 -17.04 20.59 -15.33
C SER A 128 -17.41 20.47 -13.83
N ALA A 129 -18.56 21.02 -13.45
CA ALA A 129 -19.08 20.86 -12.09
C ALA A 129 -19.28 19.38 -11.71
N ASP A 130 -19.58 18.52 -12.69
CA ASP A 130 -19.67 17.08 -12.48
C ASP A 130 -18.25 16.47 -12.32
N PRO A 131 -17.95 15.81 -11.19
CA PRO A 131 -16.70 15.07 -10.98
C PRO A 131 -16.34 14.12 -12.12
N ASN A 132 -17.32 13.44 -12.70
CA ASN A 132 -17.14 12.38 -13.70
C ASN A 132 -17.26 12.91 -15.14
N SER A 133 -16.77 14.13 -15.37
CA SER A 133 -16.89 14.81 -16.67
C SER A 133 -15.55 15.09 -17.35
N GLY A 134 -14.46 14.50 -16.83
CA GLY A 134 -13.15 14.53 -17.45
C GLY A 134 -13.21 13.99 -18.89
N GLY A 135 -12.33 14.48 -19.75
CA GLY A 135 -12.34 14.13 -21.17
C GLY A 135 -10.94 14.29 -21.76
N SER A 136 -10.72 15.36 -22.52
CA SER A 136 -9.42 15.66 -23.12
C SER A 136 -8.73 16.87 -22.52
N GLN A 137 -9.46 17.74 -21.82
CA GLN A 137 -8.90 18.98 -21.31
C GLN A 137 -8.07 18.71 -20.05
N PHE A 138 -6.86 19.25 -19.99
CA PHE A 138 -5.94 19.10 -18.86
C PHE A 138 -5.35 20.45 -18.48
N PHE A 139 -4.79 20.53 -17.28
CA PHE A 139 -4.02 21.69 -16.86
C PHE A 139 -2.68 21.30 -16.24
N ILE A 140 -1.70 22.19 -16.36
CA ILE A 140 -0.39 22.08 -15.75
C ILE A 140 -0.26 23.17 -14.69
N VAL A 141 0.06 22.78 -13.47
CA VAL A 141 0.19 23.68 -12.31
C VAL A 141 1.45 24.54 -12.44
N HIS A 142 1.29 25.86 -12.43
CA HIS A 142 2.39 26.83 -12.54
C HIS A 142 3.01 27.19 -11.18
N GLN A 143 2.20 27.26 -10.12
CA GLN A 143 2.64 27.42 -8.72
C GLN A 143 1.75 26.55 -7.83
N ASP A 144 2.25 26.18 -6.64
CA ASP A 144 1.55 25.26 -5.73
C ASP A 144 0.09 25.70 -5.49
N SER A 145 -0.82 24.78 -5.77
CA SER A 145 -2.26 25.02 -5.89
C SER A 145 -3.04 23.99 -5.07
N ASN A 146 -2.62 23.79 -3.82
CA ASN A 146 -3.14 22.72 -2.94
C ASN A 146 -4.64 22.81 -2.61
N PHE A 147 -5.30 23.92 -2.95
CA PHE A 147 -6.76 24.03 -2.85
C PHE A 147 -7.51 23.16 -3.86
N LEU A 148 -6.80 22.60 -4.85
CA LEU A 148 -7.33 21.64 -5.83
C LEU A 148 -7.19 20.17 -5.38
N ASP A 149 -6.43 19.92 -4.31
CA ASP A 149 -6.11 18.57 -3.85
C ASP A 149 -7.41 17.80 -3.49
N GLU A 150 -7.44 16.49 -3.77
CA GLU A 150 -8.63 15.62 -3.64
C GLU A 150 -9.87 16.02 -4.48
N GLN A 151 -9.82 17.10 -5.27
CA GLN A 151 -10.94 17.58 -6.08
C GLN A 151 -10.77 17.37 -7.60
N TYR A 152 -9.57 17.00 -8.02
CA TYR A 152 -9.17 16.81 -9.42
C TYR A 152 -8.26 15.58 -9.56
N SER A 153 -8.37 14.86 -10.67
CA SER A 153 -7.59 13.65 -10.95
C SER A 153 -6.20 14.02 -11.46
N VAL A 154 -5.18 13.91 -10.60
CA VAL A 154 -3.77 14.05 -11.00
C VAL A 154 -3.34 12.80 -11.74
N PHE A 155 -2.84 12.94 -12.97
CA PHE A 155 -2.45 11.79 -13.81
C PHE A 155 -1.02 11.86 -14.35
N GLY A 156 -0.30 12.98 -14.11
CA GLY A 156 1.09 13.09 -14.50
C GLY A 156 1.81 14.29 -13.91
N ARG A 157 3.05 14.49 -14.35
CA ARG A 157 3.92 15.63 -14.01
C ARG A 157 4.86 15.94 -15.16
N ILE A 158 5.32 17.19 -15.25
CA ILE A 158 6.41 17.53 -16.17
C ILE A 158 7.76 17.04 -15.63
N VAL A 159 8.65 16.58 -16.50
CA VAL A 159 9.84 15.80 -16.11
C VAL A 159 11.19 16.33 -16.59
N THR A 160 11.25 17.49 -17.27
CA THR A 160 12.52 18.11 -17.71
C THR A 160 12.60 19.57 -17.29
N GLU A 161 13.80 20.10 -17.10
CA GLU A 161 14.01 21.53 -16.81
C GLU A 161 13.45 22.43 -17.92
N GLU A 162 13.66 22.04 -19.20
CA GLU A 162 13.07 22.73 -20.36
C GLU A 162 11.54 22.81 -20.26
N SER A 163 10.88 21.80 -19.69
CA SER A 163 9.43 21.82 -19.49
C SER A 163 9.01 22.88 -18.49
N PHE A 164 9.76 23.06 -17.39
CA PHE A 164 9.50 24.10 -16.41
C PHE A 164 9.75 25.50 -16.99
N GLU A 165 10.83 25.68 -17.77
CA GLU A 165 11.07 26.94 -18.47
C GLU A 165 9.97 27.26 -19.49
N THR A 166 9.50 26.26 -20.22
CA THR A 166 8.42 26.40 -21.20
C THR A 166 7.09 26.73 -20.52
N LEU A 167 6.79 26.09 -19.39
CA LEU A 167 5.65 26.41 -18.54
C LEU A 167 5.67 27.88 -18.10
N ASP A 168 6.83 28.39 -17.64
CA ASP A 168 6.96 29.80 -17.24
C ASP A 168 6.79 30.77 -18.42
N LYS A 169 7.32 30.43 -19.61
CA LYS A 169 7.14 31.23 -20.83
C LYS A 169 5.68 31.32 -21.24
N ILE A 170 4.97 30.18 -21.25
CA ILE A 170 3.54 30.13 -21.58
C ILE A 170 2.74 30.89 -20.52
N ALA A 171 3.01 30.67 -19.23
CA ALA A 171 2.30 31.35 -18.16
C ALA A 171 2.55 32.87 -18.10
N SER A 172 3.58 33.38 -18.77
CA SER A 172 3.93 34.81 -18.83
C SER A 172 3.32 35.54 -20.03
N VAL A 173 2.59 34.86 -20.93
CA VAL A 173 1.98 35.54 -22.07
C VAL A 173 0.86 36.50 -21.62
N PRO A 174 0.68 37.66 -22.27
CA PRO A 174 -0.43 38.56 -21.95
C PRO A 174 -1.79 37.90 -22.19
N THR A 175 -2.68 37.96 -21.20
CA THR A 175 -4.05 37.45 -21.27
C THR A 175 -5.07 38.59 -21.26
N GLY A 176 -6.23 38.34 -21.85
CA GLY A 176 -7.39 39.24 -21.91
C GLY A 176 -8.57 38.69 -21.12
N ASP A 177 -9.78 38.96 -21.63
CA ASP A 177 -11.01 38.50 -20.98
C ASP A 177 -11.03 36.96 -20.85
N LYS A 178 -11.53 36.48 -19.70
CA LYS A 178 -11.62 35.04 -19.35
C LYS A 178 -10.27 34.30 -19.35
N ASP A 179 -9.17 35.01 -19.10
CA ASP A 179 -7.82 34.46 -19.04
C ASP A 179 -7.33 33.88 -20.38
N ILE A 180 -7.92 34.33 -21.48
CA ILE A 180 -7.55 33.91 -22.84
C ILE A 180 -6.30 34.66 -23.30
N PRO A 181 -5.29 34.01 -23.90
CA PRO A 181 -4.10 34.70 -24.44
C PRO A 181 -4.48 35.76 -25.48
N LEU A 182 -3.88 36.94 -25.41
CA LEU A 182 -4.11 38.02 -26.41
C LEU A 182 -3.59 37.64 -27.80
N ASN A 183 -2.57 36.79 -27.87
CA ASN A 183 -2.08 36.19 -29.11
C ASN A 183 -2.12 34.65 -28.99
N PRO A 184 -3.26 34.01 -29.32
CA PRO A 184 -3.44 32.58 -29.10
C PRO A 184 -2.46 31.70 -29.87
N GLU A 185 -2.01 32.12 -31.06
CA GLU A 185 -1.04 31.37 -31.88
C GLU A 185 0.28 31.11 -31.15
N GLN A 186 0.71 32.04 -30.29
CA GLN A 186 1.98 31.94 -29.55
C GLN A 186 2.00 30.74 -28.58
N VAL A 187 0.83 30.25 -28.16
CA VAL A 187 0.68 29.13 -27.22
C VAL A 187 0.05 27.90 -27.87
N ARG A 188 0.11 27.82 -29.21
CA ARG A 188 -0.35 26.66 -29.96
C ARG A 188 0.55 25.46 -29.72
N ILE A 189 -0.09 24.32 -29.48
CA ILE A 189 0.54 23.01 -29.48
C ILE A 189 0.73 22.63 -30.95
N THR A 190 1.96 22.68 -31.45
CA THR A 190 2.25 22.39 -32.87
C THR A 190 2.19 20.89 -33.14
N LYS A 191 2.60 20.08 -32.16
CA LYS A 191 2.60 18.62 -32.25
C LYS A 191 2.64 17.97 -30.87
N VAL A 192 1.96 16.84 -30.73
CA VAL A 192 2.12 15.95 -29.59
C VAL A 192 2.65 14.59 -30.06
N SER A 193 3.61 14.03 -29.32
CA SER A 193 4.16 12.71 -29.61
C SER A 193 4.29 11.88 -28.34
N VAL A 194 4.07 10.57 -28.48
CA VAL A 194 4.31 9.59 -27.41
C VAL A 194 5.62 8.90 -27.74
N VAL A 195 6.60 9.02 -26.85
CA VAL A 195 7.92 8.42 -27.02
C VAL A 195 8.30 7.64 -25.76
N PRO A 196 9.15 6.60 -25.85
CA PRO A 196 9.71 5.95 -24.67
C PRO A 196 10.50 6.94 -23.80
N ARG A 197 10.40 6.82 -22.48
CA ARG A 197 11.14 7.67 -21.53
C ARG A 197 12.65 7.70 -21.81
N SER A 198 13.22 6.57 -22.23
CA SER A 198 14.64 6.43 -22.57
C SER A 198 15.12 7.32 -23.72
N GLU A 199 14.21 7.84 -24.55
CA GLU A 199 14.55 8.75 -25.65
C GLU A 199 14.70 10.22 -25.21
N ILE A 200 14.37 10.54 -23.95
CA ILE A 200 14.53 11.88 -23.39
C ILE A 200 15.83 11.93 -22.56
N PRO A 201 16.88 12.61 -23.02
CA PRO A 201 18.20 12.59 -22.37
C PRO A 201 18.26 13.39 -21.06
N ASP A 202 17.40 14.40 -20.90
CA ASP A 202 17.48 15.41 -19.83
C ASP A 202 16.33 15.30 -18.81
N ILE A 203 15.95 14.07 -18.45
CA ILE A 203 14.94 13.82 -17.42
C ILE A 203 15.50 14.15 -16.04
N LEU A 204 14.72 14.91 -15.27
CA LEU A 204 15.02 15.22 -13.88
C LEU A 204 14.82 13.99 -12.97
N GLU A 205 15.73 13.79 -12.04
CA GLU A 205 15.57 12.86 -10.92
C GLU A 205 14.58 13.46 -9.90
N LEU A 206 13.29 13.32 -10.18
CA LEU A 206 12.22 13.83 -9.32
C LEU A 206 11.80 12.77 -8.31
N THR A 207 11.84 13.09 -7.02
CA THR A 207 11.26 12.26 -5.96
C THR A 207 9.77 12.04 -6.15
N GLU A 208 9.18 11.06 -5.47
CA GLU A 208 7.72 10.89 -5.44
C GLU A 208 7.01 12.23 -5.14
N PRO A 209 5.87 12.52 -5.79
CA PRO A 209 5.14 13.75 -5.55
C PRO A 209 4.64 13.78 -4.10
N GLU A 210 4.65 14.96 -3.50
CA GLU A 210 4.08 15.12 -2.17
C GLU A 210 2.60 14.74 -2.19
N ARG A 211 2.16 14.03 -1.15
CA ARG A 211 0.77 13.63 -0.99
C ARG A 211 0.15 14.36 0.20
N ILE A 212 -1.16 14.61 0.15
CA ILE A 212 -1.92 15.05 1.31
C ILE A 212 -1.69 14.00 2.37
N GLN A 213 -1.23 14.45 3.55
CA GLN A 213 -1.23 13.60 4.72
C GLN A 213 -2.70 13.35 5.09
N THR A 214 -3.30 12.32 4.51
CA THR A 214 -4.36 11.60 5.20
C THR A 214 -3.76 11.25 6.56
N SER A 215 -4.44 11.54 7.66
CA SER A 215 -4.01 11.20 9.02
C SER A 215 -4.04 9.69 9.29
N VAL A 216 -3.67 8.89 8.30
CA VAL A 216 -3.10 7.57 8.45
C VAL A 216 -1.68 7.73 7.90
N LEU A 217 -0.75 8.08 8.78
CA LEU A 217 0.61 7.60 8.57
C LEU A 217 0.47 6.11 8.27
N PRO A 218 0.99 5.56 7.15
CA PRO A 218 1.25 4.13 7.14
C PRO A 218 2.08 3.91 8.39
N PRO A 219 1.69 2.97 9.26
CA PRO A 219 2.03 3.11 10.65
C PRO A 219 3.56 3.18 10.77
N THR A 220 4.04 4.25 11.40
CA THR A 220 5.47 4.55 11.48
C THR A 220 6.00 3.81 12.69
N GLY A 221 6.11 2.49 12.51
CA GLY A 221 6.58 1.56 13.51
C GLY A 221 6.87 0.22 12.86
N ASN A 222 7.85 -0.47 13.43
CA ASN A 222 8.20 -1.83 13.09
C ASN A 222 7.76 -2.72 14.26
N GLN A 223 6.89 -3.69 14.01
CA GLN A 223 6.52 -4.68 15.01
C GLN A 223 7.56 -5.78 15.02
N GLN A 224 8.24 -5.98 16.15
CA GLN A 224 9.14 -7.12 16.29
C GLN A 224 8.33 -8.42 16.35
N PHE A 225 8.68 -9.35 15.47
CA PHE A 225 8.23 -10.73 15.48
C PHE A 225 9.33 -11.61 16.08
N GLU A 226 8.91 -12.53 16.93
CA GLU A 226 9.78 -13.48 17.59
C GLU A 226 9.11 -14.86 17.55
N SER A 227 9.90 -15.88 17.21
CA SER A 227 9.45 -17.26 17.16
C SER A 227 10.45 -18.16 17.88
N GLU A 228 10.14 -18.49 19.14
CA GLU A 228 10.92 -19.44 19.96
C GLU A 228 11.01 -20.84 19.32
N GLU A 229 9.97 -21.28 18.59
CA GLU A 229 9.94 -22.59 17.92
C GLU A 229 11.03 -22.72 16.83
N TYR A 230 11.30 -21.61 16.14
CA TYR A 230 12.21 -21.56 14.99
C TYR A 230 13.52 -20.83 15.32
N ASP A 231 13.71 -20.39 16.56
CA ASP A 231 14.88 -19.64 17.05
C ASP A 231 15.16 -18.34 16.26
N ILE A 232 14.13 -17.60 15.85
CA ILE A 232 14.28 -16.40 14.98
C ILE A 232 13.54 -15.18 15.51
N THR A 233 14.07 -14.00 15.14
CA THR A 233 13.39 -12.71 15.27
C THR A 233 13.59 -11.86 14.02
N PHE A 234 12.57 -11.07 13.67
CA PHE A 234 12.65 -10.04 12.63
C PHE A 234 11.56 -8.98 12.87
N ASN A 235 11.75 -7.79 12.34
CA ASN A 235 10.79 -6.71 12.35
C ASN A 235 9.86 -6.82 11.14
N MET A 236 8.57 -6.60 11.36
CA MET A 236 7.55 -6.51 10.32
C MET A 236 6.99 -5.08 10.29
N PRO A 237 6.76 -4.48 9.12
CA PRO A 237 6.15 -3.17 9.05
C PRO A 237 4.75 -3.21 9.68
N GLU A 238 4.44 -2.24 10.52
CA GLU A 238 3.12 -2.15 11.11
C GLU A 238 2.02 -2.04 10.02
N GLY A 239 0.85 -2.62 10.29
CA GLY A 239 -0.28 -2.68 9.34
C GLY A 239 -0.25 -3.88 8.38
N TRP A 240 0.77 -4.73 8.45
CA TRP A 240 0.82 -6.00 7.74
C TRP A 240 0.20 -7.13 8.56
N LEU A 241 -0.69 -7.91 7.95
CA LEU A 241 -1.36 -9.03 8.59
C LEU A 241 -0.47 -10.29 8.51
N LEU A 242 0.26 -10.57 9.59
CA LEU A 242 1.08 -11.79 9.72
C LEU A 242 0.25 -13.02 10.07
N GLN A 243 0.52 -14.13 9.40
CA GLN A 243 -0.13 -15.42 9.54
C GLN A 243 0.92 -16.54 9.52
N GLN A 244 0.64 -17.63 10.23
CA GLN A 244 1.43 -18.86 10.22
C GLN A 244 0.54 -19.99 9.66
N PRO A 245 0.56 -20.24 8.35
CA PRO A 245 -0.28 -21.28 7.76
C PRO A 245 0.18 -22.66 8.21
N GLU A 246 -0.75 -23.63 8.27
CA GLU A 246 -0.38 -25.02 8.50
C GLU A 246 0.50 -25.53 7.34
N LYS A 247 1.63 -26.16 7.67
CA LYS A 247 2.50 -26.75 6.66
C LYS A 247 1.79 -27.91 5.94
N THR A 248 1.38 -27.65 4.70
CA THR A 248 0.72 -28.67 3.85
C THR A 248 1.72 -29.46 3.00
N GLN A 249 2.88 -28.87 2.73
CA GLN A 249 4.01 -29.41 1.96
C GLN A 249 5.34 -28.85 2.51
N GLU A 250 6.47 -29.49 2.21
CA GLU A 250 7.80 -29.08 2.69
C GLU A 250 8.16 -27.64 2.29
N ASN A 251 7.80 -27.22 1.08
CA ASN A 251 8.07 -25.88 0.55
C ASN A 251 6.93 -24.86 0.82
N SER A 252 5.97 -25.19 1.69
CA SER A 252 4.96 -24.21 2.09
C SER A 252 5.61 -23.15 2.96
N PRO A 253 5.24 -21.86 2.83
CA PRO A 253 5.68 -20.85 3.76
C PRO A 253 5.39 -21.25 5.21
N ASP A 254 6.35 -21.02 6.10
CA ASP A 254 6.15 -21.09 7.54
C ASP A 254 5.42 -19.82 8.02
N PHE A 255 5.71 -18.68 7.41
CA PHE A 255 5.06 -17.40 7.71
C PHE A 255 4.63 -16.68 6.44
N VAL A 256 3.51 -15.99 6.51
CA VAL A 256 2.98 -15.13 5.43
C VAL A 256 2.48 -13.83 6.04
N ALA A 257 2.96 -12.69 5.57
CA ALA A 257 2.40 -11.39 5.92
C ALA A 257 1.77 -10.74 4.69
N VAL A 258 0.55 -10.23 4.84
CA VAL A 258 -0.17 -9.55 3.77
C VAL A 258 -0.30 -8.09 4.13
N GLY A 259 0.30 -7.22 3.32
CA GLY A 259 0.21 -5.77 3.52
C GLY A 259 -1.12 -5.19 3.05
N PRO A 260 -1.36 -3.89 3.31
CA PRO A 260 -2.53 -3.18 2.79
C PRO A 260 -2.54 -3.25 1.26
N LYS A 261 -3.73 -3.34 0.66
CA LYS A 261 -3.85 -3.43 -0.80
C LYS A 261 -3.27 -2.18 -1.47
N ILE A 262 -2.32 -2.38 -2.37
CA ILE A 262 -1.67 -1.31 -3.14
C ILE A 262 -1.71 -1.74 -4.61
N GLY A 263 -2.42 -0.96 -5.43
CA GLY A 263 -2.72 -1.31 -6.82
C GLY A 263 -3.65 -2.52 -6.96
N GLU A 264 -3.32 -3.46 -7.86
CA GLU A 264 -4.22 -4.56 -8.21
C GLU A 264 -4.28 -5.67 -7.14
N MET A 265 -3.20 -5.85 -6.37
CA MET A 265 -3.09 -6.92 -5.37
C MET A 265 -2.56 -6.43 -4.02
N ASN A 266 -2.67 -7.27 -3.01
CA ASN A 266 -1.98 -7.01 -1.75
C ASN A 266 -0.51 -7.41 -1.91
N PRO A 267 0.44 -6.60 -1.43
CA PRO A 267 1.81 -7.04 -1.31
C PRO A 267 1.87 -8.21 -0.31
N VAL A 268 2.61 -9.25 -0.69
CA VAL A 268 2.75 -10.46 0.12
C VAL A 268 4.22 -10.67 0.44
N PHE A 269 4.48 -10.84 1.72
CA PHE A 269 5.73 -11.33 2.27
C PHE A 269 5.53 -12.77 2.72
N SER A 270 6.52 -13.62 2.51
CA SER A 270 6.56 -14.94 3.10
C SER A 270 7.96 -15.33 3.54
N LEU A 271 8.02 -16.18 4.57
CA LEU A 271 9.24 -16.81 5.05
C LEU A 271 9.03 -18.32 5.03
N THR A 272 9.94 -19.03 4.38
CA THR A 272 10.02 -20.49 4.38
C THR A 272 11.32 -20.93 5.04
N ILE A 273 11.22 -21.85 5.99
CA ILE A 273 12.33 -22.36 6.79
C ILE A 273 12.45 -23.85 6.53
N ILE A 274 13.61 -24.27 6.00
CA ILE A 274 13.86 -25.64 5.62
C ILE A 274 15.25 -26.06 6.16
N PRO A 275 15.36 -27.24 6.78
CA PRO A 275 16.64 -27.74 7.26
C PRO A 275 17.61 -28.00 6.10
N THR A 276 18.87 -27.60 6.26
CA THR A 276 19.88 -27.76 5.19
C THR A 276 20.18 -29.22 4.88
N ASN A 277 19.95 -30.12 5.84
CA ASN A 277 20.25 -31.56 5.73
C ASN A 277 21.70 -31.83 5.25
N GLN A 278 22.66 -30.99 5.66
CA GLN A 278 24.08 -31.05 5.27
C GLN A 278 24.36 -30.76 3.78
N LYS A 279 23.38 -30.25 3.03
CA LYS A 279 23.61 -29.77 1.66
C LYS A 279 24.38 -28.46 1.67
N SER A 280 25.25 -28.27 0.69
CA SER A 280 25.92 -27.00 0.51
C SER A 280 24.95 -25.95 -0.05
N MET A 281 25.31 -24.68 0.09
CA MET A 281 24.56 -23.58 -0.52
C MET A 281 24.40 -23.77 -2.03
N ASP A 282 25.46 -24.17 -2.72
CA ASP A 282 25.45 -24.40 -4.16
C ASP A 282 24.48 -25.53 -4.56
N ASP A 283 24.36 -26.57 -3.74
CA ASP A 283 23.41 -27.68 -3.97
C ASP A 283 21.96 -27.19 -3.85
N LEU A 284 21.66 -26.39 -2.82
CA LEU A 284 20.33 -25.82 -2.58
C LEU A 284 19.94 -24.80 -3.64
N ILE A 285 20.87 -23.94 -4.07
CA ILE A 285 20.65 -23.01 -5.19
C ILE A 285 20.35 -23.81 -6.47
N SER A 286 21.10 -24.88 -6.72
CA SER A 286 20.92 -25.71 -7.91
C SER A 286 19.53 -26.37 -7.94
N GLU A 287 19.09 -26.92 -6.81
CA GLU A 287 17.74 -27.50 -6.67
C GLU A 287 16.64 -26.46 -6.89
N LYS A 288 16.80 -25.25 -6.32
CA LYS A 288 15.85 -24.15 -6.55
C LYS A 288 15.81 -23.72 -8.01
N ILE A 289 16.96 -23.56 -8.67
CA ILE A 289 17.03 -23.20 -10.09
C ILE A 289 16.40 -24.30 -10.95
N GLU A 290 16.60 -25.58 -10.65
CA GLU A 290 15.97 -26.68 -11.38
C GLU A 290 14.43 -26.62 -11.26
N GLN A 291 13.91 -26.34 -10.07
CA GLN A 291 12.46 -26.14 -9.85
C GLN A 291 11.93 -24.94 -10.66
N LEU A 292 12.65 -23.82 -10.66
CA LEU A 292 12.26 -22.63 -11.43
C LEU A 292 12.35 -22.86 -12.93
N THR A 293 13.32 -23.65 -13.40
CA THR A 293 13.54 -23.94 -14.83
C THR A 293 12.29 -24.56 -15.47
N GLN A 294 11.59 -25.45 -14.77
CA GLN A 294 10.34 -26.04 -15.26
C GLN A 294 9.26 -25.00 -15.52
N VAL A 295 9.16 -23.97 -14.66
CA VAL A 295 8.17 -22.90 -14.78
C VAL A 295 8.60 -21.85 -15.83
N ILE A 296 9.90 -21.57 -15.90
CA ILE A 296 10.51 -20.70 -16.92
C ILE A 296 10.28 -21.29 -18.33
N GLU A 297 10.50 -22.60 -18.51
CA GLU A 297 10.29 -23.28 -19.78
C GLU A 297 8.83 -23.26 -20.25
N THR A 298 7.87 -23.17 -19.32
CA THR A 298 6.44 -22.99 -19.65
C THR A 298 6.05 -21.56 -20.01
N GLY A 299 6.98 -20.60 -19.87
CA GLY A 299 6.77 -19.19 -20.16
C GLY A 299 5.95 -18.43 -19.10
N GLN A 300 5.68 -19.04 -17.95
CA GLN A 300 4.92 -18.42 -16.86
C GLN A 300 5.80 -17.54 -15.96
N LEU A 301 7.11 -17.77 -15.96
CA LEU A 301 8.08 -17.03 -15.15
C LEU A 301 9.25 -16.58 -16.03
N ASN A 302 9.65 -15.33 -15.90
CA ASN A 302 10.81 -14.72 -16.51
C ASN A 302 11.81 -14.33 -15.40
N LEU A 303 13.03 -14.85 -15.47
CA LEU A 303 14.07 -14.54 -14.51
C LEU A 303 14.73 -13.20 -14.89
N ILE A 304 14.68 -12.20 -14.01
CA ILE A 304 15.30 -10.88 -14.24
C ILE A 304 16.79 -10.94 -13.88
N SER A 305 17.09 -11.35 -12.65
CA SER A 305 18.46 -11.40 -12.15
C SER A 305 18.62 -12.46 -11.07
N LYS A 306 19.87 -12.89 -10.90
CA LYS A 306 20.29 -13.79 -9.85
C LYS A 306 21.68 -13.38 -9.38
N GLU A 307 21.87 -13.25 -8.09
CA GLU A 307 23.15 -12.81 -7.53
C GLU A 307 23.41 -13.45 -6.17
N GLN A 308 24.69 -13.68 -5.88
CA GLN A 308 25.15 -14.08 -4.56
C GLN A 308 25.70 -12.83 -3.86
N THR A 309 25.29 -12.63 -2.62
CA THR A 309 25.60 -11.44 -1.82
C THR A 309 25.75 -11.85 -0.35
N THR A 310 25.92 -10.87 0.54
CA THR A 310 25.96 -11.08 1.98
C THR A 310 24.95 -10.13 2.63
N ILE A 311 24.08 -10.67 3.49
CA ILE A 311 23.08 -9.90 4.23
C ILE A 311 23.27 -10.20 5.71
N ASN A 312 23.45 -9.15 6.53
CA ASN A 312 23.73 -9.28 7.97
C ASN A 312 24.94 -10.18 8.33
N GLY A 313 25.91 -10.30 7.43
CA GLY A 313 27.09 -11.16 7.63
C GLY A 313 26.87 -12.62 7.23
N ASN A 314 25.67 -13.00 6.79
CA ASN A 314 25.35 -14.32 6.28
C ASN A 314 25.40 -14.36 4.76
N ASP A 315 25.89 -15.46 4.20
CA ASP A 315 25.86 -15.68 2.76
C ASP A 315 24.40 -15.76 2.28
N ALA A 316 24.10 -15.00 1.24
CA ALA A 316 22.76 -14.86 0.70
C ALA A 316 22.72 -15.02 -0.82
N TYR A 317 21.62 -15.53 -1.33
CA TYR A 317 21.35 -15.60 -2.76
C TYR A 317 20.03 -14.92 -3.08
N VAL A 318 20.06 -13.96 -4.00
CA VAL A 318 18.92 -13.14 -4.38
C VAL A 318 18.47 -13.55 -5.77
N ILE A 319 17.17 -13.76 -5.92
CA ILE A 319 16.50 -14.02 -7.20
C ILE A 319 15.46 -12.93 -7.41
N ASN A 320 15.53 -12.24 -8.54
CA ASN A 320 14.46 -11.38 -9.01
C ASN A 320 13.82 -12.01 -10.24
N ALA A 321 12.50 -12.10 -10.24
CA ALA A 321 11.74 -12.68 -11.33
C ALA A 321 10.43 -11.93 -11.53
N GLU A 322 9.88 -12.04 -12.72
CA GLU A 322 8.53 -11.60 -13.07
C GLU A 322 7.76 -12.80 -13.59
N GLY A 323 6.46 -12.83 -13.37
CA GLY A 323 5.63 -13.88 -13.93
C GLY A 323 4.22 -13.42 -14.19
N ILE A 324 3.58 -14.15 -15.09
CA ILE A 324 2.21 -13.88 -15.52
C ILE A 324 1.34 -14.98 -14.93
N PHE A 325 0.51 -14.62 -13.96
CA PHE A 325 -0.33 -15.56 -13.22
C PHE A 325 -1.79 -15.28 -13.52
N SER A 326 -2.55 -16.35 -13.76
CA SER A 326 -3.99 -16.22 -13.99
C SER A 326 -4.74 -16.75 -12.77
N ALA A 327 -5.44 -15.87 -12.08
CA ALA A 327 -6.32 -16.20 -10.97
C ALA A 327 -7.69 -15.60 -11.21
N ASN A 328 -8.72 -16.42 -11.08
CA ASN A 328 -10.12 -15.99 -11.22
C ASN A 328 -10.42 -15.28 -12.56
N ASN A 329 -9.85 -15.75 -13.67
CA ASN A 329 -9.96 -15.13 -15.01
C ASN A 329 -9.35 -13.72 -15.14
N GLN A 330 -8.57 -13.25 -14.16
CA GLN A 330 -7.72 -12.06 -14.27
C GLN A 330 -6.26 -12.51 -14.37
N THR A 331 -5.49 -11.78 -15.17
CA THR A 331 -4.06 -12.03 -15.33
C THR A 331 -3.30 -10.97 -14.54
N TYR A 332 -2.51 -11.43 -13.57
CA TYR A 332 -1.67 -10.63 -12.71
C TYR A 332 -0.23 -10.72 -13.20
N ASN A 333 0.36 -9.56 -13.47
CA ASN A 333 1.80 -9.45 -13.70
C ASN A 333 2.46 -9.18 -12.36
N VAL A 334 3.14 -10.19 -11.84
CA VAL A 334 3.68 -10.17 -10.49
C VAL A 334 5.20 -10.16 -10.59
N LYS A 335 5.84 -9.28 -9.82
CA LYS A 335 7.28 -9.27 -9.63
C LYS A 335 7.60 -9.87 -8.27
N PHE A 336 8.71 -10.59 -8.20
CA PHE A 336 9.17 -11.31 -7.03
C PHE A 336 10.61 -10.94 -6.74
N LYS A 337 10.92 -10.77 -5.46
CA LYS A 337 12.29 -10.84 -4.93
C LYS A 337 12.32 -11.93 -3.90
N GLU A 338 13.13 -12.94 -4.14
CA GLU A 338 13.44 -13.97 -3.17
C GLU A 338 14.86 -13.77 -2.66
N VAL A 339 15.02 -13.84 -1.34
CA VAL A 339 16.30 -13.76 -0.65
C VAL A 339 16.46 -15.03 0.17
N MET A 340 17.45 -15.83 -0.20
CA MET A 340 17.81 -17.05 0.51
C MET A 340 19.01 -16.77 1.41
N ILE A 341 18.83 -16.89 2.72
CA ILE A 341 19.90 -16.73 3.73
C ILE A 341 20.27 -18.11 4.26
N TYR A 342 21.56 -18.38 4.34
CA TYR A 342 22.08 -19.68 4.70
C TYR A 342 22.71 -19.66 6.08
N ASP A 343 22.34 -20.66 6.87
CA ASP A 343 22.94 -20.96 8.16
C ASP A 343 23.39 -22.43 8.21
N SER A 344 24.15 -22.83 9.24
CA SER A 344 24.66 -24.20 9.36
C SER A 344 23.57 -25.26 9.45
N ASP A 345 22.44 -24.95 10.10
CA ASP A 345 21.38 -25.92 10.38
C ASP A 345 20.16 -25.75 9.46
N ASP A 346 19.81 -24.51 9.12
CA ASP A 346 18.63 -24.15 8.32
C ASP A 346 18.98 -23.22 7.16
N TYR A 347 18.14 -23.21 6.13
CA TYR A 347 18.13 -22.14 5.13
C TYR A 347 16.77 -21.43 5.11
N TYR A 348 16.82 -20.11 5.03
CA TYR A 348 15.67 -19.23 5.15
C TYR A 348 15.39 -18.61 3.79
N THR A 349 14.19 -18.80 3.25
CA THR A 349 13.77 -18.16 2.00
C THR A 349 12.73 -17.11 2.31
N PHE A 350 13.14 -15.84 2.21
CA PHE A 350 12.25 -14.69 2.24
C PHE A 350 11.77 -14.41 0.83
N SER A 351 10.46 -14.34 0.62
CA SER A 351 9.88 -13.99 -0.67
C SER A 351 8.98 -12.78 -0.52
N TYR A 352 9.20 -11.78 -1.33
CA TYR A 352 8.29 -10.64 -1.50
C TYR A 352 7.72 -10.67 -2.90
N SER A 353 6.40 -10.50 -2.99
CA SER A 353 5.70 -10.38 -4.25
C SER A 353 4.65 -9.29 -4.21
N ASN A 354 4.52 -8.59 -5.33
CA ASN A 354 3.46 -7.62 -5.56
C ASN A 354 3.24 -7.46 -7.08
N GLY A 355 2.19 -6.73 -7.44
CA GLY A 355 2.01 -6.26 -8.81
C GLY A 355 3.28 -5.56 -9.30
N ILE A 356 3.67 -5.80 -10.54
CA ILE A 356 4.93 -5.29 -11.10
C ILE A 356 5.06 -3.75 -10.98
N ASP A 357 3.95 -3.00 -11.02
CA ASP A 357 3.89 -1.54 -10.78
C ASP A 357 4.15 -1.11 -9.34
N ASP A 358 3.62 -1.88 -8.40
CA ASP A 358 3.60 -1.54 -6.99
C ASP A 358 4.72 -2.22 -6.22
N PHE A 359 5.49 -3.08 -6.91
CA PHE A 359 6.57 -3.87 -6.34
C PHE A 359 7.61 -3.01 -5.64
N ASP A 360 8.10 -1.98 -6.31
CA ASP A 360 9.18 -1.14 -5.75
C ASP A 360 8.68 -0.26 -4.58
N SER A 361 7.36 -0.01 -4.48
CA SER A 361 6.77 0.87 -3.44
C SER A 361 6.85 0.33 -2.00
N GLN A 362 6.93 -0.99 -1.84
CA GLN A 362 7.07 -1.65 -0.53
C GLN A 362 8.39 -2.41 -0.41
N LEU A 363 9.26 -2.33 -1.42
CA LEU A 363 10.51 -3.07 -1.46
C LEU A 363 11.46 -2.68 -0.32
N GLU A 364 11.53 -1.40 0.02
CA GLU A 364 12.34 -0.90 1.14
C GLU A 364 11.91 -1.54 2.47
N ARG A 365 10.59 -1.70 2.68
CA ARG A 365 10.04 -2.33 3.89
C ARG A 365 10.34 -3.83 3.95
N PHE A 366 10.38 -4.50 2.80
CA PHE A 366 10.86 -5.87 2.71
C PHE A 366 12.35 -5.95 3.05
N ASP A 367 13.15 -5.03 2.53
CA ASP A 367 14.58 -4.99 2.83
C ASP A 367 14.84 -4.69 4.31
N GLU A 368 14.07 -3.81 4.96
CA GLU A 368 14.10 -3.60 6.41
C GLU A 368 13.77 -4.88 7.20
N THR A 369 12.75 -5.62 6.75
CA THR A 369 12.36 -6.91 7.36
C THR A 369 13.52 -7.90 7.30
N ILE A 370 14.14 -8.06 6.13
CA ILE A 370 15.30 -8.96 5.97
C ILE A 370 16.50 -8.46 6.81
N ASN A 371 16.78 -7.15 6.78
CA ASN A 371 17.91 -6.58 7.52
C ASN A 371 17.73 -6.65 9.04
N SER A 372 16.51 -6.83 9.51
CA SER A 372 16.23 -7.06 10.94
C SER A 372 16.29 -8.53 11.36
N PHE A 373 16.35 -9.46 10.40
CA PHE A 373 16.37 -10.90 10.67
C PHE A 373 17.62 -11.33 11.43
N LYS A 374 17.42 -12.08 12.54
CA LYS A 374 18.46 -12.63 13.40
C LYS A 374 17.99 -13.94 14.05
N LYS A 375 18.95 -14.76 14.50
CA LYS A 375 18.67 -15.88 15.40
C LYS A 375 18.61 -15.43 16.86
N LEU A 376 17.69 -15.98 17.65
CA LEU A 376 17.56 -15.65 19.07
C LEU A 376 18.76 -16.17 19.89
N SER A 377 19.31 -17.32 19.51
CA SER A 377 20.52 -17.88 20.11
C SER A 377 21.79 -17.02 19.96
N GLU A 378 21.75 -15.96 19.14
CA GLU A 378 22.86 -15.02 18.95
C GLU A 378 22.81 -13.80 19.89
N GLU A 379 21.77 -13.64 20.72
CA GLU A 379 21.70 -12.53 21.69
C GLU A 379 22.63 -12.75 22.90
N SER A 380 23.55 -11.79 23.10
CA SER A 380 24.04 -11.41 24.43
C SER A 380 23.28 -10.16 24.91
N PRO A 381 23.02 -10.02 26.22
CA PRO A 381 21.98 -9.13 26.72
C PRO A 381 22.45 -7.67 26.70
N THR A 382 21.80 -6.82 25.90
CA THR A 382 21.83 -5.38 26.13
C THR A 382 20.46 -4.74 25.94
N ASN A 383 19.98 -4.20 27.07
CA ASN A 383 18.82 -3.36 27.30
C ASN A 383 18.55 -2.27 26.25
N GLY A 384 17.26 -2.05 25.95
CA GLY A 384 16.67 -0.71 25.99
C GLY A 384 15.90 -0.27 24.75
N SER A 385 14.59 -0.04 24.97
CA SER A 385 13.64 0.81 24.25
C SER A 385 13.23 0.41 22.82
N ASP A 386 12.06 -0.23 22.71
CA ASP A 386 10.87 0.33 22.02
C ASP A 386 9.64 -0.58 22.25
N GLU A 387 9.12 -0.61 23.49
CA GLU A 387 7.84 -1.26 23.83
C GLU A 387 6.72 -0.22 23.87
N ASN A 388 5.89 -0.12 22.82
CA ASN A 388 4.59 0.53 22.95
C ASN A 388 3.62 0.06 21.85
N GLY A 389 2.89 -1.04 22.09
CA GLY A 389 1.86 -1.51 21.16
C GLY A 389 1.17 -2.84 21.51
N GLY A 390 1.82 -3.70 22.31
CA GLY A 390 1.35 -5.06 22.61
C GLY A 390 0.30 -5.18 23.74
N CYS A 391 -0.61 -6.14 23.61
CA CYS A 391 -1.57 -6.49 24.68
C CYS A 391 -0.92 -7.39 25.75
N LEU A 392 0.17 -6.93 26.38
CA LEU A 392 1.09 -7.71 27.22
C LEU A 392 0.40 -8.66 28.22
N ILE A 393 -0.58 -8.17 28.97
CA ILE A 393 -1.32 -9.00 29.95
C ILE A 393 -2.08 -10.11 29.23
N ALA A 394 -2.87 -9.76 28.22
CA ALA A 394 -3.66 -10.75 27.49
C ALA A 394 -2.77 -11.77 26.75
N THR A 395 -1.64 -11.33 26.20
CA THR A 395 -0.61 -12.19 25.61
C THR A 395 -0.07 -13.18 26.63
N ALA A 396 0.30 -12.72 27.83
CA ALA A 396 0.76 -13.60 28.91
C ALA A 396 -0.34 -14.58 29.37
N THR A 397 -1.58 -14.10 29.47
CA THR A 397 -2.74 -14.89 29.90
C THR A 397 -3.14 -15.98 28.90
N PHE A 398 -3.16 -15.67 27.61
CA PHE A 398 -3.60 -16.59 26.56
C PHE A 398 -2.45 -17.30 25.85
N GLY A 399 -1.21 -16.96 26.19
CA GLY A 399 0.00 -17.66 25.79
C GLY A 399 0.59 -17.23 24.45
N SER A 400 -0.05 -16.32 23.72
CA SER A 400 0.46 -15.79 22.45
C SER A 400 -0.26 -14.50 22.08
N GLU A 401 0.45 -13.63 21.35
CA GLU A 401 -0.15 -12.47 20.69
C GLU A 401 -1.18 -12.87 19.63
N MET A 402 -1.05 -14.09 19.08
CA MET A 402 -1.94 -14.68 18.07
C MET A 402 -3.13 -15.41 18.68
N ALA A 403 -3.26 -15.44 20.01
CA ALA A 403 -4.43 -16.03 20.64
C ALA A 403 -5.71 -15.32 20.16
N PRO A 404 -6.80 -16.04 19.83
CA PRO A 404 -8.04 -15.44 19.32
C PRO A 404 -8.59 -14.31 20.20
N GLN A 405 -8.38 -14.42 21.52
CA GLN A 405 -8.78 -13.43 22.50
C GLN A 405 -7.96 -12.13 22.40
N VAL A 406 -6.67 -12.24 22.09
CA VAL A 406 -5.75 -11.11 21.93
C VAL A 406 -5.98 -10.43 20.58
N GLN A 407 -6.15 -11.20 19.51
CA GLN A 407 -6.49 -10.67 18.18
C GLN A 407 -7.82 -9.92 18.19
N LYS A 408 -8.83 -10.46 18.87
CA LYS A 408 -10.12 -9.77 19.04
C LYS A 408 -10.01 -8.42 19.75
N LEU A 409 -9.12 -8.29 20.73
CA LEU A 409 -8.86 -7.00 21.39
C LEU A 409 -8.22 -6.00 20.44
N ARG A 410 -7.31 -6.46 19.57
CA ARG A 410 -6.64 -5.63 18.56
C ARG A 410 -7.62 -5.17 17.49
N GLU A 411 -8.38 -6.07 16.91
CA GLU A 411 -9.42 -5.74 15.92
C GLU A 411 -10.41 -4.70 16.46
N LEU A 412 -10.85 -4.85 17.71
CA LEU A 412 -11.76 -3.90 18.34
C LEU A 412 -11.09 -2.55 18.60
N ARG A 413 -9.85 -2.54 19.07
CA ARG A 413 -9.06 -1.31 19.23
C ARG A 413 -8.93 -0.59 17.88
N ASP A 414 -8.48 -1.29 16.86
CA ASP A 414 -8.04 -0.71 15.59
C ASP A 414 -9.23 -0.32 14.71
N ASN A 415 -10.22 -1.21 14.56
CA ASN A 415 -11.34 -0.98 13.64
C ASN A 415 -12.49 -0.22 14.29
N THR A 416 -12.60 -0.19 15.62
CA THR A 416 -13.75 0.42 16.32
C THR A 416 -13.36 1.61 17.17
N ILE A 417 -12.37 1.48 18.06
CA ILE A 417 -12.03 2.56 19.00
C ILE A 417 -11.19 3.65 18.31
N LEU A 418 -10.12 3.27 17.62
CA LEU A 418 -9.21 4.22 16.96
C LEU A 418 -9.81 4.88 15.71
N ALA A 419 -10.94 4.37 15.21
CA ALA A 419 -11.70 5.00 14.13
C ALA A 419 -12.37 6.34 14.51
N THR A 420 -12.30 6.76 15.78
CA THR A 420 -12.93 8.01 16.28
C THR A 420 -11.94 8.86 17.10
N GLU A 421 -12.05 10.20 17.03
CA GLU A 421 -11.17 11.13 17.78
C GLU A 421 -11.32 10.98 19.30
N SER A 422 -12.55 10.74 19.76
CA SER A 422 -12.83 10.43 21.16
C SER A 422 -12.16 9.12 21.61
N GLY A 423 -12.02 8.15 20.70
CA GLY A 423 -11.45 6.84 21.00
C GLY A 423 -9.93 6.83 20.98
N THR A 424 -9.33 7.58 20.07
CA THR A 424 -7.88 7.82 20.08
C THR A 424 -7.45 8.54 21.37
N THR A 425 -8.21 9.55 21.81
CA THR A 425 -7.99 10.26 23.08
C THR A 425 -8.12 9.33 24.29
N PHE A 426 -9.18 8.51 24.31
CA PHE A 426 -9.37 7.49 25.36
C PHE A 426 -8.21 6.48 25.39
N MET A 427 -7.81 5.95 24.23
CA MET A 427 -6.73 4.97 24.12
C MET A 427 -5.39 5.54 24.53
N SER A 428 -5.12 6.81 24.25
CA SER A 428 -3.91 7.49 24.73
C SER A 428 -3.81 7.48 26.26
N GLY A 429 -4.88 7.89 26.95
CA GLY A 429 -4.92 7.87 28.42
C GLY A 429 -4.94 6.45 29.00
N PHE A 430 -5.65 5.52 28.35
CA PHE A 430 -5.68 4.12 28.74
C PHE A 430 -4.30 3.47 28.60
N ASN A 431 -3.59 3.67 27.48
CA ASN A 431 -2.28 3.10 27.23
C ASN A 431 -1.24 3.59 28.24
N GLN A 432 -1.25 4.89 28.55
CA GLN A 432 -0.37 5.46 29.56
C GLN A 432 -0.54 4.78 30.92
N LEU A 433 -1.78 4.49 31.31
CA LEU A 433 -2.06 3.76 32.55
C LEU A 433 -1.73 2.27 32.41
N TYR A 434 -2.15 1.62 31.34
CA TYR A 434 -1.98 0.19 31.08
C TYR A 434 -0.50 -0.23 31.11
N TYR A 435 0.34 0.44 30.31
CA TYR A 435 1.77 0.13 30.23
C TYR A 435 2.56 0.49 31.48
N SER A 436 1.99 1.30 32.39
CA SER A 436 2.64 1.57 33.69
C SER A 436 2.70 0.35 34.61
N PHE A 437 1.87 -0.68 34.37
CA PHE A 437 1.83 -1.89 35.19
C PHE A 437 1.79 -3.19 34.40
N SER A 438 1.45 -3.17 33.11
CA SER A 438 1.24 -4.39 32.32
C SER A 438 2.49 -5.28 32.20
N PRO A 439 3.74 -4.78 32.05
CA PRO A 439 4.91 -5.64 32.02
C PRO A 439 5.07 -6.44 33.33
N MET A 440 4.93 -5.76 34.47
CA MET A 440 5.02 -6.38 35.80
C MET A 440 3.97 -7.48 36.00
N ILE A 441 2.73 -7.24 35.55
CA ILE A 441 1.66 -8.24 35.65
C ILE A 441 1.93 -9.42 34.71
N SER A 442 2.36 -9.17 33.48
CA SER A 442 2.71 -10.20 32.51
C SER A 442 3.85 -11.10 33.00
N ASP A 443 4.86 -10.53 33.67
CA ASP A 443 5.95 -11.31 34.26
C ASP A 443 5.47 -12.17 35.42
N LEU A 444 4.60 -11.64 36.28
CA LEU A 444 3.96 -12.43 37.36
C LEU A 444 3.09 -13.58 36.82
N GLU A 445 2.43 -13.39 35.67
CA GLU A 445 1.68 -14.46 34.99
C GLU A 445 2.58 -15.55 34.42
N ARG A 446 3.77 -15.17 33.93
CA ARG A 446 4.79 -16.11 33.43
C ARG A 446 5.39 -16.94 34.56
N GLU A 447 5.61 -16.35 35.73
CA GLU A 447 6.19 -17.03 36.89
C GLU A 447 5.19 -17.92 37.65
N SER A 448 3.89 -17.62 37.60
CA SER A 448 2.86 -18.31 38.39
C SER A 448 1.67 -18.80 37.56
N PRO A 449 1.60 -20.10 37.24
CA PRO A 449 0.47 -20.70 36.53
C PRO A 449 -0.88 -20.50 37.23
N LEU A 450 -0.88 -20.45 38.57
CA LEU A 450 -2.09 -20.18 39.35
C LEU A 450 -2.55 -18.72 39.18
N PHE A 451 -1.61 -17.78 39.16
CA PHE A 451 -1.91 -16.36 38.94
C PHE A 451 -2.45 -16.14 37.53
N LYS A 452 -1.83 -16.76 36.52
CA LYS A 452 -2.30 -16.76 35.12
C LYS A 452 -3.76 -17.21 34.99
N GLU A 453 -4.16 -18.31 35.62
CA GLU A 453 -5.55 -18.77 35.58
C GLU A 453 -6.53 -17.84 36.32
N ILE A 454 -6.08 -17.17 37.39
CA ILE A 454 -6.87 -16.12 38.07
C ILE A 454 -7.05 -14.91 37.16
N VAL A 455 -5.99 -14.46 36.48
CA VAL A 455 -6.05 -13.34 35.52
C VAL A 455 -6.98 -13.71 34.36
N LYS A 456 -6.85 -14.91 33.80
CA LYS A 456 -7.73 -15.45 32.74
C LYS A 456 -9.20 -15.43 33.14
N LEU A 457 -9.53 -15.95 34.32
CA LEU A 457 -10.89 -15.91 34.86
C LEU A 457 -11.38 -14.47 35.04
N SER A 458 -10.47 -13.56 35.43
CA SER A 458 -10.78 -12.16 35.69
C SER A 458 -11.00 -11.38 34.40
N ILE A 459 -10.27 -11.61 33.31
CA ILE A 459 -10.39 -10.80 32.08
C ILE A 459 -11.44 -11.34 31.09
N THR A 460 -11.77 -12.64 31.15
CA THR A 460 -12.72 -13.28 30.21
C THR A 460 -14.11 -12.60 30.15
N PRO A 461 -14.73 -12.19 31.28
CA PRO A 461 -16.02 -11.52 31.23
C PRO A 461 -15.94 -10.14 30.53
N MET A 462 -14.87 -9.38 30.78
CA MET A 462 -14.59 -8.12 30.09
C MET A 462 -14.47 -8.31 28.57
N LEU A 463 -13.69 -9.31 28.12
CA LEU A 463 -13.59 -9.65 26.68
C LEU A 463 -14.94 -9.94 26.04
N SER A 464 -15.84 -10.59 26.78
CA SER A 464 -17.19 -10.89 26.32
C SER A 464 -18.02 -9.61 26.18
N THR A 465 -17.95 -8.69 27.14
CA THR A 465 -18.66 -7.40 27.05
C THR A 465 -18.13 -6.51 25.95
N LEU A 466 -16.81 -6.46 25.74
CA LEU A 466 -16.19 -5.67 24.69
C LEU A 466 -16.63 -6.15 23.31
N SER A 467 -16.80 -7.46 23.13
CA SER A 467 -17.26 -8.02 21.86
C SER A 467 -18.63 -7.56 21.39
N LEU A 468 -19.44 -6.94 22.25
CA LEU A 468 -20.71 -6.34 21.88
C LEU A 468 -20.52 -5.13 20.95
N LEU A 469 -19.36 -4.46 21.00
CA LEU A 469 -19.05 -3.35 20.09
C LEU A 469 -18.96 -3.80 18.62
N ASN A 470 -18.59 -5.06 18.36
CA ASN A 470 -18.52 -5.59 17.00
C ASN A 470 -19.89 -5.76 16.34
N TYR A 471 -20.99 -5.62 17.09
CA TYR A 471 -22.37 -5.78 16.60
C TYR A 471 -23.13 -4.46 16.52
N VAL A 472 -22.44 -3.33 16.69
CA VAL A 472 -23.03 -2.01 16.75
C VAL A 472 -22.36 -1.13 15.71
N GLU A 473 -23.15 -0.54 14.81
CA GLU A 473 -22.66 0.46 13.86
C GLU A 473 -22.47 1.79 14.59
N ILE A 474 -21.22 2.23 14.75
CA ILE A 474 -20.87 3.50 15.39
C ILE A 474 -20.68 4.53 14.28
N ASN A 475 -21.68 5.35 14.04
CA ASN A 475 -21.71 6.31 12.93
C ASN A 475 -21.42 7.76 13.38
N SER A 476 -21.21 7.97 14.70
CA SER A 476 -20.90 9.28 15.26
C SER A 476 -20.06 9.18 16.54
N GLU A 477 -19.35 10.27 16.86
CA GLU A 477 -18.56 10.37 18.10
C GLU A 477 -19.42 10.23 19.36
N GLN A 478 -20.64 10.76 19.31
CA GLN A 478 -21.58 10.71 20.43
C GLN A 478 -22.04 9.27 20.71
N GLU A 479 -22.21 8.46 19.67
CA GLU A 479 -22.52 7.03 19.81
C GLU A 479 -21.35 6.27 20.44
N MET A 480 -20.10 6.52 20.00
CA MET A 480 -18.93 5.86 20.59
C MET A 480 -18.84 6.12 22.09
N ILE A 481 -18.95 7.39 22.50
CA ILE A 481 -18.92 7.77 23.92
C ILE A 481 -20.04 7.05 24.69
N SER A 482 -21.25 6.98 24.11
CA SER A 482 -22.39 6.34 24.77
C SER A 482 -22.20 4.82 24.96
N TYR A 483 -21.66 4.12 23.96
CA TYR A 483 -21.39 2.69 24.04
C TYR A 483 -20.19 2.39 24.96
N GLY A 484 -19.14 3.21 24.89
CA GLY A 484 -17.98 3.12 25.79
C GLY A 484 -18.37 3.25 27.27
N VAL A 485 -19.17 4.28 27.60
CA VAL A 485 -19.69 4.47 28.97
C VAL A 485 -20.58 3.30 29.40
N SER A 486 -21.43 2.79 28.50
CA SER A 486 -22.31 1.66 28.79
C SER A 486 -21.53 0.38 29.11
N ILE A 487 -20.45 0.11 28.38
CA ILE A 487 -19.59 -1.06 28.61
C ILE A 487 -18.80 -0.94 29.90
N ILE A 488 -18.28 0.26 30.22
CA ILE A 488 -17.61 0.51 31.49
C ILE A 488 -18.57 0.25 32.66
N LEU A 489 -19.81 0.76 32.59
CA LEU A 489 -20.83 0.53 33.61
C LEU A 489 -21.20 -0.95 33.73
N MET A 490 -21.30 -1.66 32.60
CA MET A 490 -21.60 -3.09 32.57
C MET A 490 -20.47 -3.92 33.21
N ASN A 491 -19.21 -3.59 32.93
CA ASN A 491 -18.05 -4.21 33.57
C ASN A 491 -18.03 -3.92 35.08
N ILE A 492 -18.26 -2.68 35.50
CA ILE A 492 -18.36 -2.32 36.93
C ILE A 492 -19.45 -3.15 37.62
N GLY A 493 -20.63 -3.28 36.99
CA GLY A 493 -21.71 -4.12 37.50
C GLY A 493 -21.30 -5.59 37.66
N MET A 494 -20.57 -6.13 36.68
CA MET A 494 -20.13 -7.53 36.67
C MET A 494 -19.03 -7.82 37.70
N TYR A 495 -18.03 -6.94 37.83
CA TYR A 495 -16.89 -7.15 38.72
C TYR A 495 -17.15 -6.76 40.17
N PHE A 496 -18.06 -5.82 40.43
CA PHE A 496 -18.29 -5.30 41.79
C PHE A 496 -19.70 -5.60 42.30
N ALA A 497 -20.75 -5.32 41.52
CA ALA A 497 -22.12 -5.43 42.01
C ALA A 497 -22.59 -6.89 42.12
N ALA A 498 -22.34 -7.74 41.11
CA ALA A 498 -22.74 -9.14 41.16
C ALA A 498 -22.05 -9.91 42.30
N PRO A 499 -20.72 -9.82 42.50
CA PRO A 499 -20.06 -10.40 43.68
C PRO A 499 -20.59 -9.84 45.01
N ALA A 500 -20.82 -8.53 45.12
CA ALA A 500 -21.36 -7.92 46.33
C ALA A 500 -22.77 -8.44 46.69
N ILE A 501 -23.64 -8.63 45.69
CA ILE A 501 -24.99 -9.21 45.88
C ILE A 501 -24.90 -10.68 46.32
N ILE A 502 -23.98 -11.45 45.73
CA ILE A 502 -23.75 -12.85 46.11
C ILE A 502 -23.25 -12.92 47.56
N ILE A 503 -22.24 -12.12 47.93
CA ILE A 503 -21.71 -12.04 49.29
C ILE A 503 -22.80 -11.61 50.27
N TYR A 504 -23.62 -10.62 49.93
CA TYR A 504 -24.74 -10.16 50.74
C TYR A 504 -25.80 -11.25 50.94
N LYS A 505 -26.16 -12.01 49.90
CA LYS A 505 -27.09 -13.14 50.00
C LYS A 505 -26.52 -14.27 50.86
N ILE A 506 -25.24 -14.61 50.71
CA ILE A 506 -24.57 -15.64 51.52
C ILE A 506 -24.53 -15.21 52.99
N ARG A 507 -24.22 -13.94 53.28
CA ARG A 507 -24.26 -13.38 54.64
C ARG A 507 -25.65 -13.25 55.26
N LYS A 508 -26.72 -13.33 54.45
CA LYS A 508 -28.12 -13.32 54.92
C LYS A 508 -28.68 -14.74 55.11
N LEU A 509 -28.05 -15.74 54.49
CA LEU A 509 -28.41 -17.16 54.57
C LEU A 509 -27.65 -17.91 55.67
N ASN A 510 -26.46 -17.41 56.04
CA ASN A 510 -25.79 -17.67 57.31
C ASN A 510 -26.22 -16.65 58.37
#